data_AF-A0A7C9HSZ6-F1
#
_entry.id   AF-A0A7C9HSZ6-F1
#
_cell.length_a   1.000
_cell.length_b   1.000
_cell.length_c   1.000
_cell.angle_alpha   90.00
_cell.angle_beta   90.00
_cell.angle_gamma   90.00
#
_symmetry.space_group_name_H-M   'P 1'
#
loop_
_entity.id
_entity.type
_entity.pdbx_description
1 polymer ?
#
loop_
_entity_poly.entity_id
_entity_poly.type
_entity_poly.pdbx_seq_one_letter_code
_entity_poly.pdbx_strand_id
1 'polypeptide(L)'
;MRSLVLIGHGSHLNGESAGAVYRYAELLRGRGLFDEVIEGYWKEEPSLRQVLKTTASTDITVIPMFISEGYFTETVIPREMGLGHQGPVPEGGVARVIGGRTVRYTLPYGVHPAMTDVILARAHEALPDASPQDTALIVLGHGTTRNENSSRVIYQNADRLRDSGHFAEVHALFLDEDPKVGTWPEVVKAPRVVVVPFFASEGWHTLETIPEDMGLTGTVTAFPDHPHGPQQVFYAKPVGTHAAVADVVLHLAEEARGAGGQGDPERGHEAAWQTFLERARAGLRVGEVLLTPELGVFELRHMLDEGLPGGELVTLVTPEGVRDRTRVTDGGDHRPVHTLRTLPRGWRAVLNEADLRRAVHYLYPAVVEETYAHSCHALRHTPWATTARRQTGIYAKVQKATPAQVEHVAQEVCSGCLRTRLWAGERLTFTFLDRVPGGLPCAEACTFLVAEVREEVSGKRGAGHGHSH
;
A
#
# COMPACT_ATOMS: atom_id res chain seq x y z
N MET A 1 13.98 1.10 19.56
CA MET A 1 13.68 1.00 18.13
C MET A 1 12.17 0.89 17.93
N ARG A 2 11.61 1.52 16.88
CA ARG A 2 10.18 1.51 16.51
C ARG A 2 10.05 1.44 15.00
N SER A 3 9.24 0.50 14.51
CA SER A 3 8.92 0.35 13.09
C SER A 3 7.50 0.84 12.82
N LEU A 4 7.34 1.69 11.83
CA LEU A 4 6.03 2.05 11.29
C LEU A 4 5.77 1.26 10.01
N VAL A 5 4.61 0.62 9.92
CA VAL A 5 4.20 -0.15 8.74
C VAL A 5 2.94 0.49 8.16
N LEU A 6 3.01 0.92 6.90
CA LEU A 6 1.87 1.48 6.17
C LEU A 6 1.29 0.42 5.23
N ILE A 7 0.00 0.12 5.39
CA ILE A 7 -0.66 -0.94 4.63
C ILE A 7 -1.57 -0.36 3.55
N GLY A 8 -1.18 -0.57 2.30
CA GLY A 8 -1.99 -0.25 1.12
C GLY A 8 -2.80 -1.43 0.59
N HIS A 9 -3.71 -1.12 -0.33
CA HIS A 9 -4.41 -2.16 -1.08
C HIS A 9 -3.49 -2.84 -2.11
N GLY A 10 -2.77 -2.03 -2.90
CA GLY A 10 -1.94 -2.49 -4.01
C GLY A 10 -2.74 -3.10 -5.15
N SER A 11 -2.05 -3.59 -6.18
CA SER A 11 -2.70 -4.18 -7.37
C SER A 11 -1.86 -5.28 -8.01
N HIS A 12 -2.53 -6.19 -8.74
CA HIS A 12 -1.84 -7.11 -9.65
C HIS A 12 -1.54 -6.48 -11.02
N LEU A 13 -2.24 -5.40 -11.39
CA LEU A 13 -2.24 -4.84 -12.74
C LEU A 13 -1.75 -3.40 -12.79
N ASN A 14 -2.13 -2.58 -11.79
CA ASN A 14 -1.90 -1.14 -11.81
C ASN A 14 -1.01 -0.69 -10.64
N GLY A 15 0.26 -0.42 -10.94
CA GLY A 15 1.26 0.01 -9.97
C GLY A 15 0.95 1.33 -9.26
N GLU A 16 0.09 2.18 -9.83
CA GLU A 16 -0.35 3.45 -9.24
C GLU A 16 -1.13 3.25 -7.93
N SER A 17 -1.74 2.07 -7.74
CA SER A 17 -2.51 1.75 -6.53
C SER A 17 -1.67 1.79 -5.24
N ALA A 18 -0.35 1.69 -5.35
CA ALA A 18 0.58 1.79 -4.23
C ALA A 18 1.25 3.17 -4.09
N GLY A 19 1.10 4.05 -5.10
CA GLY A 19 1.75 5.36 -5.20
C GLY A 19 1.51 6.24 -3.97
N ALA A 20 0.28 6.28 -3.46
CA ALA A 20 -0.05 7.07 -2.27
C ALA A 20 0.72 6.60 -1.03
N VAL A 21 0.83 5.29 -0.82
CA VAL A 21 1.53 4.72 0.34
C VAL A 21 3.02 5.05 0.28
N TYR A 22 3.65 4.98 -0.90
CA TYR A 22 5.05 5.37 -1.07
C TYR A 22 5.30 6.82 -0.71
N ARG A 23 4.47 7.75 -1.21
CA ARG A 23 4.61 9.17 -0.89
C ARG A 23 4.54 9.44 0.60
N TYR A 24 3.59 8.79 1.30
CA TYR A 24 3.49 8.95 2.75
C TYR A 24 4.64 8.30 3.50
N ALA A 25 5.11 7.12 3.07
CA ALA A 25 6.26 6.48 3.67
C ALA A 25 7.51 7.34 3.54
N GLU A 26 7.78 7.92 2.37
CA GLU A 26 8.88 8.85 2.14
C GLU A 26 8.78 10.11 3.00
N LEU A 27 7.59 10.72 3.05
CA LEU A 27 7.35 11.90 3.88
C LEU A 27 7.61 11.59 5.36
N LEU A 28 7.15 10.44 5.87
CA LEU A 28 7.33 10.02 7.25
C LEU A 28 8.80 9.65 7.57
N ARG A 29 9.52 9.03 6.63
CA ARG A 29 10.98 8.81 6.76
C ARG A 29 11.73 10.14 6.87
N GLY A 30 11.36 11.12 6.05
CA GLY A 30 11.94 12.47 6.10
C GLY A 30 11.75 13.19 7.43
N ARG A 31 10.71 12.83 8.20
CA ARG A 31 10.47 13.38 9.55
C ARG A 31 11.31 12.72 10.65
N GLY A 32 11.85 11.52 10.42
CA GLY A 32 12.78 10.87 11.36
C GLY A 32 12.20 10.48 12.73
N LEU A 33 10.88 10.34 12.85
CA LEU A 33 10.20 10.00 14.12
C LEU A 33 10.14 8.50 14.42
N PHE A 34 10.48 7.67 13.44
CA PHE A 34 10.59 6.22 13.54
C PHE A 34 11.95 5.78 13.01
N ASP A 35 12.50 4.69 13.56
CA ASP A 35 13.77 4.13 13.09
C ASP A 35 13.62 3.56 11.67
N GLU A 36 12.41 3.12 11.31
CA GLU A 36 12.06 2.76 9.94
C GLU A 36 10.57 2.94 9.66
N VAL A 37 10.27 3.21 8.39
CA VAL A 37 8.92 3.15 7.82
C VAL A 37 8.95 2.13 6.69
N ILE A 38 8.00 1.20 6.66
CA ILE A 38 7.92 0.09 5.72
C ILE A 38 6.55 0.07 5.07
N GLU A 39 6.50 -0.12 3.75
CA GLU A 39 5.25 -0.33 3.02
C GLU A 39 4.87 -1.81 2.96
N GLY A 40 3.57 -2.11 3.02
CA GLY A 40 3.03 -3.44 2.80
C GLY A 40 1.69 -3.39 2.08
N TYR A 41 1.34 -4.44 1.35
CA TYR A 41 0.19 -4.43 0.45
C TYR A 41 -0.63 -5.73 0.51
N TRP A 42 -1.93 -5.62 0.19
CA TRP A 42 -2.78 -6.79 0.03
C TRP A 42 -2.54 -7.52 -1.28
N LYS A 43 -2.43 -6.81 -2.41
CA LYS A 43 -2.33 -7.40 -3.75
C LYS A 43 -0.94 -7.36 -4.41
N GLU A 44 0.08 -6.80 -3.78
CA GLU A 44 1.45 -6.83 -4.30
C GLU A 44 2.46 -7.11 -3.17
N GLU A 45 3.74 -7.28 -3.52
CA GLU A 45 4.82 -7.42 -2.55
C GLU A 45 5.40 -6.03 -2.15
N PRO A 46 5.79 -5.79 -0.89
CA PRO A 46 5.76 -6.70 0.27
C PRO A 46 4.32 -7.03 0.69
N SER A 47 3.98 -8.32 0.74
CA SER A 47 2.61 -8.73 1.07
C SER A 47 2.32 -8.64 2.57
N LEU A 48 1.05 -8.62 2.94
CA LEU A 48 0.61 -8.69 4.36
C LEU A 48 1.21 -9.88 5.14
N ARG A 49 1.62 -10.96 4.45
CA ARG A 49 2.22 -12.16 5.04
C ARG A 49 3.74 -12.07 5.19
N GLN A 50 4.35 -11.08 4.54
CA GLN A 50 5.79 -10.84 4.51
C GLN A 50 6.18 -9.65 5.39
N VAL A 51 5.37 -8.59 5.40
CA VAL A 51 5.76 -7.28 5.93
C VAL A 51 6.24 -7.30 7.40
N LEU A 52 5.67 -8.15 8.26
CA LEU A 52 6.17 -8.25 9.63
C LEU A 52 7.56 -8.90 9.72
N LYS A 53 7.92 -9.77 8.78
CA LYS A 53 9.26 -10.40 8.72
C LYS A 53 10.34 -9.39 8.35
N THR A 54 9.99 -8.34 7.61
CA THR A 54 10.92 -7.31 7.13
C THR A 54 11.15 -6.18 8.14
N THR A 55 10.50 -6.24 9.31
CA THR A 55 10.68 -5.25 10.38
C THR A 55 11.90 -5.58 11.23
N ALA A 56 12.73 -4.57 11.45
CA ALA A 56 13.93 -4.60 12.27
C ALA A 56 13.65 -4.42 13.77
N SER A 57 12.47 -3.93 14.16
CA SER A 57 12.09 -3.72 15.56
C SER A 57 11.14 -4.79 16.08
N THR A 58 11.21 -5.06 17.40
CA THR A 58 10.17 -5.79 18.12
C THR A 58 8.95 -4.92 18.46
N ASP A 59 9.00 -3.61 18.24
CA ASP A 59 7.90 -2.68 18.46
C ASP A 59 7.40 -2.11 17.13
N ILE A 60 6.19 -2.53 16.72
CA ILE A 60 5.65 -2.29 15.39
C ILE A 60 4.26 -1.65 15.50
N THR A 61 4.08 -0.52 14.83
CA THR A 61 2.77 0.09 14.61
C THR A 61 2.38 -0.06 13.14
N VAL A 62 1.17 -0.54 12.89
CA VAL A 62 0.62 -0.85 11.57
C VAL A 62 -0.59 0.04 11.31
N ILE A 63 -0.51 0.87 10.27
CA ILE A 63 -1.55 1.83 9.90
C ILE A 63 -2.13 1.45 8.53
N PRO A 64 -3.43 1.14 8.46
CA PRO A 64 -4.12 0.95 7.19
C PRO A 64 -4.26 2.28 6.44
N MET A 65 -3.74 2.34 5.23
CA MET A 65 -3.83 3.51 4.35
C MET A 65 -5.15 3.53 3.58
N PHE A 66 -6.27 3.54 4.30
CA PHE A 66 -7.64 3.54 3.75
C PHE A 66 -8.42 4.78 4.22
N ILE A 67 -9.33 5.27 3.38
CA ILE A 67 -10.15 6.46 3.67
C ILE A 67 -11.39 6.13 4.54
N SER A 68 -11.71 4.84 4.71
CA SER A 68 -12.87 4.38 5.46
C SER A 68 -12.60 3.03 6.14
N GLU A 69 -13.41 2.74 7.16
CA GLU A 69 -13.48 1.42 7.78
C GLU A 69 -14.38 0.46 7.00
N GLY A 70 -14.08 -0.82 7.10
CA GLY A 70 -14.99 -1.87 6.68
C GLY A 70 -14.31 -3.21 6.57
N TYR A 71 -14.87 -4.07 5.73
CA TYR A 71 -14.44 -5.46 5.58
C TYR A 71 -12.92 -5.67 5.45
N PHE A 72 -12.24 -4.79 4.71
CA PHE A 72 -10.79 -4.89 4.52
C PHE A 72 -10.01 -4.59 5.80
N THR A 73 -10.27 -3.47 6.46
CA THR A 73 -9.58 -3.02 7.67
C THR A 73 -9.99 -3.85 8.89
N GLU A 74 -11.22 -4.33 8.94
CA GLU A 74 -11.76 -5.06 10.08
C GLU A 74 -11.54 -6.57 10.01
N THR A 75 -11.38 -7.14 8.80
CA THR A 75 -11.31 -8.60 8.61
C THR A 75 -10.12 -9.04 7.77
N VAL A 76 -9.94 -8.50 6.56
CA VAL A 76 -8.93 -9.02 5.62
C VAL A 76 -7.51 -8.76 6.13
N ILE A 77 -7.17 -7.51 6.46
CA ILE A 77 -5.82 -7.15 6.90
C ILE A 77 -5.46 -7.87 8.22
N PRO A 78 -6.29 -7.82 9.28
CA PRO A 78 -6.00 -8.55 10.51
C PRO A 78 -5.82 -10.05 10.30
N ARG A 79 -6.61 -10.68 9.43
CA ARG A 79 -6.50 -12.11 9.12
C ARG A 79 -5.20 -12.45 8.39
N GLU A 80 -4.84 -11.71 7.34
CA GLU A 80 -3.63 -12.00 6.56
C GLU A 80 -2.34 -11.70 7.34
N MET A 81 -2.38 -10.75 8.28
CA MET A 81 -1.28 -10.46 9.21
C MET A 81 -1.25 -11.36 10.46
N GLY A 82 -2.26 -12.22 10.65
CA GLY A 82 -2.32 -13.15 11.79
C GLY A 82 -2.62 -12.49 13.15
N LEU A 83 -3.33 -11.37 13.17
CA LEU A 83 -3.64 -10.61 14.40
C LEU A 83 -4.72 -11.26 15.29
N GLY A 84 -5.42 -12.28 14.80
CA GLY A 84 -6.50 -12.93 15.55
C GLY A 84 -7.58 -11.92 15.97
N HIS A 85 -7.93 -10.99 15.06
CA HIS A 85 -8.98 -9.99 15.24
C HIS A 85 -9.94 -10.04 14.05
N GLN A 86 -11.22 -9.80 14.31
CA GLN A 86 -12.26 -9.68 13.30
C GLN A 86 -13.33 -8.70 13.79
N GLY A 87 -13.78 -7.83 12.88
CA GLY A 87 -14.83 -6.84 13.15
C GLY A 87 -14.26 -5.47 13.53
N PRO A 88 -15.11 -4.56 14.04
CA PRO A 88 -14.72 -3.18 14.33
C PRO A 88 -13.46 -3.10 15.19
N VAL A 89 -12.55 -2.20 14.78
CA VAL A 89 -11.32 -1.92 15.50
C VAL A 89 -11.62 -0.80 16.51
N PRO A 90 -11.23 -0.92 17.78
CA PRO A 90 -11.45 0.15 18.75
C PRO A 90 -10.55 1.37 18.44
N GLU A 91 -10.87 2.53 18.99
CA GLU A 91 -10.17 3.82 18.76
C GLU A 91 -8.64 3.72 18.94
N GLY A 92 -8.19 3.14 20.06
CA GLY A 92 -6.75 2.88 20.30
C GLY A 92 -6.18 1.67 19.53
N GLY A 93 -6.93 1.03 18.64
CA GLY A 93 -6.47 -0.14 17.90
C GLY A 93 -6.32 -1.43 18.72
N VAL A 94 -5.75 -2.45 18.07
CA VAL A 94 -5.54 -3.80 18.61
C VAL A 94 -4.06 -4.08 18.76
N ALA A 95 -3.63 -4.55 19.93
CA ALA A 95 -2.26 -4.98 20.18
C ALA A 95 -2.17 -6.52 20.30
N ARG A 96 -1.12 -7.11 19.70
CA ARG A 96 -0.82 -8.54 19.75
C ARG A 96 0.68 -8.79 19.84
N VAL A 97 1.07 -9.87 20.50
CA VAL A 97 2.45 -10.36 20.48
C VAL A 97 2.55 -11.50 19.47
N ILE A 98 3.36 -11.32 18.43
CA ILE A 98 3.56 -12.28 17.34
C ILE A 98 5.06 -12.52 17.17
N GLY A 99 5.52 -13.74 17.48
CA GLY A 99 6.92 -14.11 17.30
C GLY A 99 7.90 -13.17 18.02
N GLY A 100 7.57 -12.75 19.25
CA GLY A 100 8.38 -11.81 20.04
C GLY A 100 8.21 -10.33 19.67
N ARG A 101 7.43 -10.01 18.63
CA ARG A 101 7.09 -8.63 18.24
C ARG A 101 5.78 -8.20 18.87
N THR A 102 5.74 -6.99 19.43
CA THR A 102 4.49 -6.30 19.77
C THR A 102 4.00 -5.56 18.53
N VAL A 103 2.88 -6.00 17.98
CA VAL A 103 2.24 -5.44 16.78
C VAL A 103 0.98 -4.71 17.20
N ARG A 104 0.92 -3.40 16.91
CA ARG A 104 -0.25 -2.53 17.14
C ARG A 104 -0.90 -2.20 15.81
N TYR A 105 -2.12 -2.64 15.62
CA TYR A 105 -2.93 -2.36 14.43
C TYR A 105 -3.95 -1.27 14.73
N THR A 106 -3.85 -0.13 14.05
CA THR A 106 -4.68 1.04 14.29
C THR A 106 -5.96 1.03 13.45
N LEU A 107 -6.82 2.02 13.69
CA LEU A 107 -7.82 2.43 12.71
C LEU A 107 -7.17 2.94 11.41
N PRO A 108 -7.89 2.91 10.27
CA PRO A 108 -7.43 3.55 9.04
C PRO A 108 -7.37 5.09 9.20
N TYR A 109 -6.48 5.76 8.47
CA TYR A 109 -6.31 7.22 8.60
C TYR A 109 -7.58 8.02 8.32
N GLY A 110 -8.42 7.56 7.38
CA GLY A 110 -9.57 8.35 6.95
C GLY A 110 -10.64 8.55 8.01
N VAL A 111 -10.69 7.71 9.04
CA VAL A 111 -11.69 7.86 10.13
C VAL A 111 -11.18 8.68 11.31
N HIS A 112 -9.93 9.09 11.30
CA HIS A 112 -9.35 9.88 12.38
C HIS A 112 -9.90 11.31 12.37
N PRO A 113 -10.27 11.91 13.52
CA PRO A 113 -10.85 13.26 13.59
C PRO A 113 -10.01 14.37 12.94
N ALA A 114 -8.68 14.28 13.01
CA ALA A 114 -7.76 15.24 12.36
C ALA A 114 -7.87 15.28 10.82
N MET A 115 -8.63 14.39 10.18
CA MET A 115 -8.99 14.55 8.76
C MET A 115 -9.79 15.83 8.50
N THR A 116 -10.47 16.38 9.51
CA THR A 116 -11.11 17.69 9.45
C THR A 116 -10.11 18.80 9.10
N ASP A 117 -8.90 18.76 9.67
CA ASP A 117 -7.84 19.72 9.37
C ASP A 117 -7.31 19.58 7.94
N VAL A 118 -7.27 18.34 7.43
CA VAL A 118 -6.88 18.07 6.04
C VAL A 118 -7.91 18.60 5.06
N ILE A 119 -9.20 18.42 5.36
CA ILE A 119 -10.31 18.99 4.55
C ILE A 119 -10.20 20.51 4.54
N LEU A 120 -10.00 21.12 5.71
CA LEU A 120 -9.87 22.58 5.84
C LEU A 120 -8.66 23.11 5.06
N ALA A 121 -7.52 22.44 5.14
CA ALA A 121 -6.33 22.80 4.36
C ALA A 121 -6.61 22.72 2.85
N ARG A 122 -7.26 21.66 2.37
CA ARG A 122 -7.67 21.53 0.96
C ARG A 122 -8.64 22.61 0.51
N ALA A 123 -9.60 22.97 1.36
CA ALA A 123 -10.52 24.04 1.07
C ALA A 123 -9.79 25.38 0.91
N HIS A 124 -8.86 25.71 1.81
CA HIS A 124 -8.07 26.93 1.73
C HIS A 124 -7.04 26.95 0.60
N GLU A 125 -6.52 25.80 0.16
CA GLU A 125 -5.68 25.75 -1.05
C GLU A 125 -6.48 26.10 -2.32
N ALA A 126 -7.73 25.64 -2.42
CA ALA A 126 -8.61 25.94 -3.55
C ALA A 126 -9.20 27.36 -3.48
N LEU A 127 -9.46 27.84 -2.26
CA LEU A 127 -10.06 29.15 -1.99
C LEU A 127 -9.38 29.82 -0.77
N PRO A 128 -8.24 30.51 -0.96
CA PRO A 128 -7.46 31.07 0.16
C PRO A 128 -8.19 32.13 0.99
N ASP A 129 -9.09 32.87 0.38
CA ASP A 129 -9.87 33.96 0.98
C ASP A 129 -11.33 33.54 1.27
N ALA A 130 -11.54 32.25 1.56
CA ALA A 130 -12.81 31.71 2.03
C ALA A 130 -13.30 32.46 3.28
N SER A 131 -14.58 32.79 3.33
CA SER A 131 -15.18 33.56 4.42
C SER A 131 -16.41 32.84 5.01
N PRO A 132 -16.59 32.89 6.35
CA PRO A 132 -17.75 32.30 7.00
C PRO A 132 -19.05 33.06 6.74
N GLN A 133 -19.01 34.19 6.03
CA GLN A 133 -20.19 34.96 5.67
C GLN A 133 -20.79 34.56 4.31
N ASP A 134 -19.97 34.04 3.39
CA ASP A 134 -20.35 33.90 1.98
C ASP A 134 -19.90 32.59 1.32
N THR A 135 -19.20 31.73 2.04
CA THR A 135 -18.60 30.51 1.48
C THR A 135 -19.24 29.26 2.06
N ALA A 136 -19.71 28.36 1.18
CA ALA A 136 -20.11 27.00 1.53
C ALA A 136 -18.99 26.00 1.27
N LEU A 137 -18.88 24.97 2.11
CA LEU A 137 -18.03 23.80 1.88
C LEU A 137 -18.90 22.58 1.56
N ILE A 138 -18.57 21.86 0.49
CA ILE A 138 -19.09 20.53 0.21
C ILE A 138 -17.99 19.51 0.50
N VAL A 139 -18.20 18.65 1.50
CA VAL A 139 -17.38 17.45 1.73
C VAL A 139 -18.00 16.31 0.94
N LEU A 140 -17.30 15.87 -0.10
CA LEU A 140 -17.86 14.94 -1.08
C LEU A 140 -17.33 13.51 -0.86
N GLY A 141 -18.21 12.61 -0.42
CA GLY A 141 -17.91 11.19 -0.31
C GLY A 141 -18.22 10.41 -1.58
N HIS A 142 -17.70 9.19 -1.69
CA HIS A 142 -18.20 8.25 -2.71
C HIS A 142 -19.64 7.81 -2.39
N GLY A 143 -19.87 7.43 -1.13
CA GLY A 143 -21.11 6.81 -0.69
C GLY A 143 -21.24 5.36 -1.17
N THR A 144 -21.87 4.51 -0.35
CA THR A 144 -22.22 3.15 -0.77
C THR A 144 -23.31 2.55 0.10
N THR A 145 -24.30 1.94 -0.54
CA THR A 145 -25.35 1.18 0.14
C THR A 145 -24.86 -0.12 0.80
N ARG A 146 -23.58 -0.49 0.59
CA ARG A 146 -23.01 -1.75 1.08
C ARG A 146 -22.42 -1.67 2.48
N ASN A 147 -22.07 -0.47 2.96
CA ASN A 147 -21.46 -0.28 4.27
C ASN A 147 -21.73 1.12 4.81
N GLU A 148 -22.64 1.23 5.78
CA GLU A 148 -23.01 2.51 6.41
C GLU A 148 -21.81 3.24 7.04
N ASN A 149 -20.74 2.53 7.42
CA ASN A 149 -19.54 3.17 7.98
C ASN A 149 -18.84 4.12 6.99
N SER A 150 -18.99 3.92 5.67
CA SER A 150 -18.32 4.79 4.68
C SER A 150 -18.94 6.17 4.57
N SER A 151 -20.25 6.31 4.82
CA SER A 151 -20.94 7.60 4.78
C SER A 151 -20.83 8.34 6.11
N ARG A 152 -20.84 7.57 7.21
CA ARG A 152 -20.71 8.08 8.58
C ARG A 152 -19.50 9.01 8.78
N VAL A 153 -18.34 8.67 8.22
CA VAL A 153 -17.13 9.50 8.36
C VAL A 153 -17.27 10.85 7.66
N ILE A 154 -17.99 10.91 6.55
CA ILE A 154 -18.24 12.17 5.82
C ILE A 154 -19.13 13.07 6.63
N TYR A 155 -20.24 12.53 7.16
CA TYR A 155 -21.14 13.27 8.04
C TYR A 155 -20.42 13.77 9.29
N GLN A 156 -19.62 12.94 9.96
CA GLN A 156 -18.85 13.34 11.14
C GLN A 156 -17.85 14.47 10.86
N ASN A 157 -17.16 14.44 9.72
CA ASN A 157 -16.28 15.54 9.33
C ASN A 157 -17.09 16.81 9.02
N ALA A 158 -18.19 16.69 8.28
CA ALA A 158 -19.07 17.82 7.98
C ALA A 158 -19.65 18.45 9.26
N ASP A 159 -20.04 17.65 10.25
CA ASP A 159 -20.51 18.12 11.57
C ASP A 159 -19.43 18.94 12.29
N ARG A 160 -18.22 18.39 12.42
CA ARG A 160 -17.08 19.11 13.04
C ARG A 160 -16.74 20.41 12.30
N LEU A 161 -16.83 20.40 10.97
CA LEU A 161 -16.58 21.58 10.14
C LEU A 161 -17.68 22.64 10.29
N ARG A 162 -18.95 22.26 10.49
CA ARG A 162 -20.01 23.22 10.85
C ARG A 162 -19.72 23.87 12.19
N ASP A 163 -19.36 23.08 13.19
CA ASP A 163 -19.10 23.56 14.54
C ASP A 163 -17.87 24.48 14.61
N SER A 164 -16.93 24.33 13.67
CA SER A 164 -15.73 25.16 13.57
C SER A 164 -15.99 26.63 13.17
N GLY A 165 -17.12 26.90 12.49
CA GLY A 165 -17.49 28.25 12.06
C GLY A 165 -16.63 28.85 10.94
N HIS A 166 -15.85 28.04 10.20
CA HIS A 166 -15.03 28.51 9.07
C HIS A 166 -15.84 28.83 7.79
N PHE A 167 -17.04 28.29 7.65
CA PHE A 167 -17.88 28.40 6.47
C PHE A 167 -19.31 28.81 6.85
N ALA A 168 -20.00 29.51 5.93
CA ALA A 168 -21.39 29.88 6.10
C ALA A 168 -22.30 28.64 6.11
N GLU A 169 -21.95 27.62 5.31
CA GLU A 169 -22.66 26.36 5.19
C GLU A 169 -21.65 25.22 5.00
N VAL A 170 -21.95 24.03 5.53
CA VAL A 170 -21.18 22.81 5.22
C VAL A 170 -22.13 21.66 4.93
N HIS A 171 -21.96 21.06 3.75
CA HIS A 171 -22.80 20.00 3.21
C HIS A 171 -21.99 18.72 3.01
N ALA A 172 -22.59 17.58 3.33
CA ALA A 172 -22.08 16.27 2.98
C ALA A 172 -22.89 15.75 1.79
N LEU A 173 -22.23 15.52 0.65
CA LEU A 173 -22.85 14.98 -0.57
C LEU A 173 -22.11 13.72 -1.02
N PHE A 174 -22.76 12.91 -1.85
CA PHE A 174 -22.23 11.61 -2.28
C PHE A 174 -22.43 11.33 -3.77
N LEU A 175 -21.61 10.45 -4.36
CA LEU A 175 -21.80 10.00 -5.74
C LEU A 175 -22.95 9.00 -5.86
N ASP A 176 -22.92 7.95 -5.04
CA ASP A 176 -23.76 6.76 -5.24
C ASP A 176 -24.96 6.65 -4.28
N GLU A 177 -25.09 7.57 -3.33
CA GLU A 177 -26.19 7.58 -2.35
C GLU A 177 -26.72 8.99 -2.10
N ASP A 178 -27.86 9.08 -1.43
CA ASP A 178 -28.45 10.37 -1.08
C ASP A 178 -27.78 10.98 0.16
N PRO A 179 -27.62 12.31 0.22
CA PRO A 179 -27.90 13.29 -0.83
C PRO A 179 -26.85 13.27 -1.95
N LYS A 180 -27.31 13.10 -3.19
CA LYS A 180 -26.44 12.99 -4.36
C LYS A 180 -25.75 14.30 -4.73
N VAL A 181 -24.53 14.21 -5.24
CA VAL A 181 -23.74 15.37 -5.66
C VAL A 181 -24.47 16.24 -6.67
N GLY A 182 -25.22 15.65 -7.61
CA GLY A 182 -25.99 16.39 -8.62
C GLY A 182 -27.10 17.28 -8.03
N THR A 183 -27.50 17.09 -6.77
CA THR A 183 -28.50 17.92 -6.08
C THR A 183 -27.92 19.18 -5.44
N TRP A 184 -26.59 19.39 -5.55
CA TRP A 184 -25.91 20.52 -4.91
C TRP A 184 -26.52 21.91 -5.21
N PRO A 185 -27.02 22.23 -6.44
CA PRO A 185 -27.57 23.56 -6.74
C PRO A 185 -28.86 23.85 -5.96
N GLU A 186 -29.54 22.81 -5.48
CA GLU A 186 -30.80 22.94 -4.74
C GLU A 186 -30.55 23.24 -3.25
N VAL A 187 -29.44 22.73 -2.69
CA VAL A 187 -29.18 22.75 -1.25
C VAL A 187 -28.20 23.83 -0.80
N VAL A 188 -27.26 24.24 -1.67
CA VAL A 188 -26.22 25.23 -1.33
C VAL A 188 -26.64 26.64 -1.72
N LYS A 189 -26.69 27.57 -0.75
CA LYS A 189 -27.16 28.94 -0.99
C LYS A 189 -26.03 29.96 -1.11
N ALA A 190 -24.91 29.72 -0.46
CA ALA A 190 -23.77 30.62 -0.46
C ALA A 190 -23.25 30.91 -1.89
N PRO A 191 -22.84 32.15 -2.20
CA PRO A 191 -22.36 32.52 -3.53
C PRO A 191 -21.01 31.89 -3.89
N ARG A 192 -20.19 31.52 -2.91
CA ARG A 192 -18.91 30.85 -3.13
C ARG A 192 -18.99 29.44 -2.59
N VAL A 193 -18.61 28.44 -3.38
CA VAL A 193 -18.72 27.03 -3.00
C VAL A 193 -17.35 26.39 -3.20
N VAL A 194 -16.78 25.82 -2.15
CA VAL A 194 -15.58 24.99 -2.25
C VAL A 194 -15.95 23.53 -2.10
N VAL A 195 -15.52 22.69 -3.03
CA VAL A 195 -15.82 21.26 -3.08
C VAL A 195 -14.54 20.50 -2.77
N VAL A 196 -14.56 19.68 -1.71
CA VAL A 196 -13.42 18.88 -1.28
C VAL A 196 -13.77 17.39 -1.40
N PRO A 197 -13.21 16.67 -2.39
CA PRO A 197 -13.38 15.23 -2.51
C PRO A 197 -12.70 14.46 -1.36
N PHE A 198 -13.48 13.70 -0.60
CA PHE A 198 -12.98 12.81 0.45
C PHE A 198 -12.58 11.44 -0.10
N PHE A 199 -11.55 11.44 -0.96
CA PHE A 199 -11.03 10.25 -1.63
C PHE A 199 -9.55 10.03 -1.30
N ALA A 200 -9.12 8.77 -1.32
CA ALA A 200 -7.74 8.38 -0.99
C ALA A 200 -6.70 8.83 -2.03
N SER A 201 -7.11 9.00 -3.28
CA SER A 201 -6.25 9.42 -4.39
C SER A 201 -7.07 10.10 -5.49
N GLU A 202 -6.38 10.69 -6.46
CA GLU A 202 -7.00 11.03 -7.74
C GLU A 202 -7.35 9.76 -8.52
N GLY A 203 -8.41 9.83 -9.31
CA GLY A 203 -8.89 8.77 -10.17
C GLY A 203 -10.03 9.24 -11.06
N TRP A 204 -10.59 8.33 -11.84
CA TRP A 204 -11.64 8.65 -12.81
C TRP A 204 -12.83 9.40 -12.19
N HIS A 205 -13.29 8.99 -11.00
CA HIS A 205 -14.36 9.70 -10.31
C HIS A 205 -14.03 11.16 -9.98
N THR A 206 -12.83 11.42 -9.46
CA THR A 206 -12.44 12.77 -9.04
C THR A 206 -12.04 13.66 -10.22
N LEU A 207 -11.72 13.08 -11.38
CA LEU A 207 -11.25 13.80 -12.55
C LEU A 207 -12.33 13.98 -13.62
N GLU A 208 -13.29 13.06 -13.72
CA GLU A 208 -14.33 13.05 -14.76
C GLU A 208 -15.73 13.05 -14.15
N THR A 209 -16.12 12.01 -13.39
CA THR A 209 -17.52 11.84 -12.92
C THR A 209 -18.01 13.01 -12.07
N ILE A 210 -17.24 13.43 -11.06
CA ILE A 210 -17.64 14.51 -10.15
C ILE A 210 -17.73 15.84 -10.92
N PRO A 211 -16.71 16.23 -11.73
CA PRO A 211 -16.83 17.37 -12.62
C PRO A 211 -18.05 17.33 -13.55
N GLU A 212 -18.32 16.18 -14.19
CA GLU A 212 -19.48 16.02 -15.09
C GLU A 212 -20.82 16.20 -14.34
N ASP A 213 -21.01 15.49 -13.22
CA ASP A 213 -22.24 15.54 -12.42
C ASP A 213 -22.50 16.94 -11.84
N MET A 214 -21.45 17.71 -11.56
CA MET A 214 -21.55 19.08 -11.06
C MET A 214 -21.54 20.15 -12.16
N GLY A 215 -21.29 19.79 -13.42
CA GLY A 215 -21.16 20.73 -14.54
C GLY A 215 -19.91 21.61 -14.49
N LEU A 216 -18.81 21.11 -13.90
CA LEU A 216 -17.55 21.86 -13.74
C LEU A 216 -16.74 21.84 -15.05
N THR A 217 -16.14 22.98 -15.39
CA THR A 217 -15.27 23.14 -16.58
C THR A 217 -13.79 23.29 -16.23
N GLY A 218 -13.45 23.26 -14.94
CA GLY A 218 -12.10 23.37 -14.43
C GLY A 218 -12.06 23.46 -12.90
N THR A 219 -10.94 23.91 -12.35
CA THR A 219 -10.79 24.12 -10.90
C THR A 219 -11.65 25.27 -10.36
N VAL A 220 -12.08 26.19 -11.24
CA VAL A 220 -13.03 27.25 -10.91
C VAL A 220 -14.09 27.30 -12.01
N THR A 221 -15.37 27.30 -11.63
CA THR A 221 -16.49 27.38 -12.58
C THR A 221 -17.55 28.34 -12.07
N ALA A 222 -18.06 29.20 -12.95
CA ALA A 222 -19.10 30.17 -12.63
C ALA A 222 -20.47 29.69 -13.13
N PHE A 223 -21.48 29.86 -12.28
CA PHE A 223 -22.85 29.46 -12.52
C PHE A 223 -23.78 30.67 -12.31
N PRO A 224 -24.09 31.44 -13.37
CA PRO A 224 -24.83 32.71 -13.24
C PRO A 224 -26.32 32.54 -12.93
N ASP A 225 -26.92 31.41 -13.36
CA ASP A 225 -28.36 31.19 -13.36
C ASP A 225 -28.82 30.15 -12.32
N HIS A 226 -28.06 29.99 -11.24
CA HIS A 226 -28.39 29.02 -10.18
C HIS A 226 -29.58 29.46 -9.32
N PRO A 227 -30.32 28.51 -8.71
CA PRO A 227 -31.57 28.80 -8.00
C PRO A 227 -31.45 29.82 -6.86
N HIS A 228 -30.28 29.91 -6.24
CA HIS A 228 -29.99 30.81 -5.12
C HIS A 228 -29.18 32.05 -5.51
N GLY A 229 -29.09 32.33 -6.82
CA GLY A 229 -28.31 33.42 -7.40
C GLY A 229 -26.97 32.95 -8.01
N PRO A 230 -26.16 33.89 -8.53
CA PRO A 230 -24.87 33.55 -9.13
C PRO A 230 -23.93 32.88 -8.13
N GLN A 231 -23.40 31.72 -8.50
CA GLN A 231 -22.44 30.97 -7.68
C GLN A 231 -21.11 30.75 -8.41
N GLN A 232 -20.02 30.69 -7.63
CA GLN A 232 -18.69 30.30 -8.11
C GLN A 232 -18.21 29.07 -7.34
N VAL A 233 -17.93 27.99 -8.07
CA VAL A 233 -17.47 26.72 -7.51
C VAL A 233 -15.96 26.59 -7.67
N PHE A 234 -15.28 26.23 -6.58
CA PHE A 234 -13.85 25.96 -6.49
C PHE A 234 -13.67 24.47 -6.19
N TYR A 235 -13.09 23.73 -7.14
CA TYR A 235 -12.90 22.29 -7.03
C TYR A 235 -11.51 21.95 -6.52
N ALA A 236 -11.42 21.42 -5.31
CA ALA A 236 -10.16 21.05 -4.68
C ALA A 236 -9.68 19.66 -5.12
N LYS A 237 -8.39 19.40 -4.93
CA LYS A 237 -7.84 18.05 -5.05
C LYS A 237 -8.36 17.16 -3.90
N PRO A 238 -8.38 15.82 -4.10
CA PRO A 238 -8.77 14.90 -3.04
C PRO A 238 -7.94 15.04 -1.76
N VAL A 239 -8.57 14.76 -0.61
CA VAL A 239 -7.90 14.83 0.71
C VAL A 239 -6.71 13.88 0.81
N GLY A 240 -6.81 12.66 0.26
CA GLY A 240 -5.78 11.63 0.33
C GLY A 240 -4.54 11.90 -0.51
N THR A 241 -4.47 13.03 -1.22
CA THR A 241 -3.25 13.50 -1.87
C THR A 241 -2.54 14.61 -1.09
N HIS A 242 -3.09 15.03 0.06
CA HIS A 242 -2.54 16.15 0.85
C HIS A 242 -1.45 15.66 1.81
N ALA A 243 -0.37 16.44 1.97
CA ALA A 243 0.76 16.07 2.82
C ALA A 243 0.39 15.95 4.31
N ALA A 244 -0.57 16.74 4.79
CA ALA A 244 -1.04 16.72 6.18
C ALA A 244 -1.68 15.39 6.62
N VAL A 245 -2.01 14.48 5.69
CA VAL A 245 -2.38 13.11 6.06
C VAL A 245 -1.25 12.41 6.81
N ALA A 246 0.03 12.78 6.58
CA ALA A 246 1.13 12.26 7.40
C ALA A 246 0.99 12.64 8.87
N ASP A 247 0.47 13.83 9.20
CA ASP A 247 0.20 14.23 10.59
C ASP A 247 -0.91 13.35 11.20
N VAL A 248 -1.96 13.05 10.43
CA VAL A 248 -3.01 12.10 10.84
C VAL A 248 -2.45 10.71 11.13
N VAL A 249 -1.53 10.24 10.28
CA VAL A 249 -0.85 8.95 10.47
C VAL A 249 0.01 8.96 11.75
N LEU A 250 0.66 10.07 12.07
CA LEU A 250 1.44 10.20 13.31
C LEU A 250 0.53 10.20 14.55
N HIS A 251 -0.59 10.93 14.54
CA HIS A 251 -1.56 10.91 15.64
C HIS A 251 -2.06 9.48 15.91
N LEU A 252 -2.46 8.75 14.86
CA LEU A 252 -2.84 7.34 14.99
C LEU A 252 -1.73 6.47 15.60
N ALA A 253 -0.47 6.74 15.27
CA ALA A 253 0.65 5.97 15.79
C ALA A 253 0.94 6.28 17.27
N GLU A 254 0.70 7.51 17.71
CA GLU A 254 0.86 7.97 19.09
C GLU A 254 -0.28 7.49 19.99
N GLU A 255 -1.51 7.48 19.46
CA GLU A 255 -2.72 7.03 20.16
C GLU A 255 -2.87 5.51 20.21
N ALA A 256 -2.03 4.77 19.47
CA ALA A 256 -2.06 3.32 19.43
C ALA A 256 -1.94 2.70 20.83
N ARG A 257 -2.75 1.69 21.12
CA ARG A 257 -2.85 1.04 22.42
C ARG A 257 -1.49 0.52 22.87
N GLY A 258 -1.02 1.03 24.00
CA GLY A 258 0.28 0.67 24.56
C GLY A 258 1.46 1.28 23.80
N ALA A 259 1.25 2.38 23.08
CA ALA A 259 2.31 3.24 22.58
C ALA A 259 3.08 3.89 23.74
N GLY A 260 4.33 4.27 23.48
CA GLY A 260 5.22 4.93 24.45
C GLY A 260 6.42 4.09 24.92
N GLY A 261 6.47 2.80 24.59
CA GLY A 261 7.67 1.96 24.78
C GLY A 261 8.61 2.01 23.56
N GLN A 262 9.92 1.87 23.81
CA GLN A 262 10.88 1.53 22.74
C GLN A 262 11.01 0.01 22.66
N GLY A 263 10.97 -0.55 21.44
CA GLY A 263 11.31 -1.94 21.19
C GLY A 263 12.81 -2.17 21.10
N ASP A 264 13.19 -3.45 21.09
CA ASP A 264 14.54 -3.91 20.82
C ASP A 264 14.72 -4.20 19.33
N PRO A 265 15.96 -4.26 18.82
CA PRO A 265 16.23 -4.89 17.53
C PRO A 265 15.74 -6.34 17.50
N GLU A 266 15.06 -6.73 16.42
CA GLU A 266 14.62 -8.10 16.24
C GLU A 266 15.79 -8.96 15.77
N ARG A 267 16.22 -9.88 16.64
CA ARG A 267 17.47 -10.64 16.48
C ARG A 267 17.50 -11.50 15.22
N GLY A 268 16.38 -12.11 14.84
CA GLY A 268 16.31 -12.94 13.64
C GLY A 268 16.52 -12.12 12.37
N HIS A 269 15.85 -10.98 12.28
CA HIS A 269 16.05 -10.00 11.22
C HIS A 269 17.48 -9.45 11.20
N GLU A 270 18.02 -9.02 12.35
CA GLU A 270 19.39 -8.52 12.45
C GLU A 270 20.41 -9.56 11.95
N ALA A 271 20.30 -10.81 12.39
CA ALA A 271 21.20 -11.88 11.98
C ALA A 271 21.09 -12.19 10.46
N ALA A 272 19.89 -12.14 9.89
CA ALA A 272 19.67 -12.30 8.45
C ALA A 272 20.41 -11.22 7.66
N TRP A 273 20.29 -9.96 8.09
CA TRP A 273 20.92 -8.83 7.41
C TRP A 273 22.43 -8.77 7.60
N GLN A 274 22.96 -9.12 8.78
CA GLN A 274 24.40 -9.26 8.97
C GLN A 274 24.98 -10.33 8.03
N THR A 275 24.32 -11.49 7.96
CA THR A 275 24.72 -12.58 7.05
C THR A 275 24.69 -12.13 5.58
N PHE A 276 23.64 -11.40 5.17
CA PHE A 276 23.53 -10.83 3.84
C PHE A 276 24.67 -9.86 3.53
N LEU A 277 24.94 -8.92 4.44
CA LEU A 277 25.97 -7.89 4.27
C LEU A 277 27.37 -8.50 4.22
N GLU A 278 27.67 -9.49 5.05
CA GLU A 278 28.92 -10.25 4.97
C GLU A 278 29.14 -10.87 3.58
N ARG A 279 28.07 -11.42 2.98
CA ARG A 279 28.12 -11.99 1.63
C ARG A 279 28.23 -10.90 0.56
N ALA A 280 27.49 -9.80 0.70
CA ALA A 280 27.53 -8.66 -0.22
C ALA A 280 28.91 -8.00 -0.28
N ARG A 281 29.62 -7.88 0.85
CA ARG A 281 31.00 -7.35 0.93
C ARG A 281 32.03 -8.20 0.18
N ALA A 282 31.70 -9.44 -0.17
CA ALA A 282 32.53 -10.32 -0.99
C ALA A 282 32.05 -10.40 -2.45
N GLY A 283 31.09 -9.57 -2.86
CA GLY A 283 30.35 -9.70 -4.11
C GLY A 283 29.29 -10.80 -4.01
N LEU A 284 28.05 -10.51 -4.41
CA LEU A 284 26.91 -11.41 -4.25
C LEU A 284 26.02 -11.39 -5.48
N ARG A 285 25.43 -12.54 -5.80
CA ARG A 285 24.34 -12.66 -6.78
C ARG A 285 23.12 -13.19 -6.07
N VAL A 286 21.99 -12.53 -6.25
CA VAL A 286 20.69 -12.90 -5.66
C VAL A 286 19.59 -12.69 -6.69
N GLY A 287 18.84 -13.75 -7.00
CA GLY A 287 17.86 -13.72 -8.08
C GLY A 287 18.51 -13.34 -9.41
N GLU A 288 18.12 -12.18 -9.93
CA GLU A 288 18.60 -11.59 -11.18
C GLU A 288 19.57 -10.42 -10.95
N VAL A 289 19.95 -10.14 -9.71
CA VAL A 289 20.77 -8.97 -9.34
C VAL A 289 22.20 -9.38 -8.99
N LEU A 290 23.15 -8.63 -9.53
CA LEU A 290 24.56 -8.64 -9.13
C LEU A 290 24.80 -7.47 -8.17
N LEU A 291 25.39 -7.76 -7.02
CA LEU A 291 25.85 -6.81 -6.02
C LEU A 291 27.39 -6.83 -5.96
N THR A 292 28.00 -5.68 -6.20
CA THR A 292 29.44 -5.49 -6.22
C THR A 292 29.84 -4.42 -5.19
N PRO A 293 30.75 -4.71 -4.25
CA PRO A 293 31.29 -3.69 -3.36
C PRO A 293 32.27 -2.78 -4.12
N GLU A 294 32.07 -1.45 -4.03
CA GLU A 294 32.92 -0.44 -4.67
C GLU A 294 33.28 0.65 -3.65
N LEU A 295 34.55 0.77 -3.23
CA LEU A 295 35.07 1.92 -2.46
C LEU A 295 34.16 2.43 -1.30
N GLY A 296 33.57 1.52 -0.51
CA GLY A 296 32.72 1.88 0.63
C GLY A 296 31.23 2.04 0.32
N VAL A 297 30.82 1.81 -0.93
CA VAL A 297 29.42 1.69 -1.37
C VAL A 297 29.20 0.32 -2.03
N PHE A 298 27.94 0.04 -2.36
CA PHE A 298 27.53 -1.13 -3.13
C PHE A 298 26.93 -0.68 -4.45
N GLU A 299 27.36 -1.33 -5.53
CA GLU A 299 26.76 -1.21 -6.84
C GLU A 299 25.85 -2.41 -7.09
N LEU A 300 24.61 -2.15 -7.50
CA LEU A 300 23.62 -3.18 -7.86
C LEU A 300 23.26 -3.00 -9.33
N ARG A 301 23.15 -4.10 -10.07
CA ARG A 301 22.63 -4.09 -11.45
C ARG A 301 21.97 -5.43 -11.79
N HIS A 302 21.27 -5.49 -12.90
CA HIS A 302 20.83 -6.76 -13.45
C HIS A 302 22.05 -7.63 -13.83
N MET A 303 22.02 -8.94 -13.55
CA MET A 303 23.14 -9.86 -13.81
C MET A 303 23.52 -9.94 -15.29
N LEU A 304 22.53 -9.80 -16.19
CA LEU A 304 22.77 -9.74 -17.64
C LEU A 304 23.44 -8.43 -18.12
N ASP A 305 23.53 -7.42 -17.26
CA ASP A 305 24.23 -6.15 -17.52
C ASP A 305 25.65 -6.15 -16.93
N GLU A 306 26.12 -7.32 -16.46
CA GLU A 306 27.49 -7.51 -16.01
C GLU A 306 28.49 -7.22 -17.13
N GLY A 307 29.50 -6.42 -16.82
CA GLY A 307 30.53 -6.01 -17.78
C GLY A 307 30.16 -4.77 -18.61
N LEU A 308 28.89 -4.32 -18.60
CA LEU A 308 28.53 -3.06 -19.26
C LEU A 308 29.13 -1.85 -18.52
N PRO A 309 29.69 -0.86 -19.23
CA PRO A 309 30.17 0.37 -18.62
C PRO A 309 29.05 1.12 -17.91
N GLY A 310 29.32 1.67 -16.72
CA GLY A 310 28.29 2.37 -15.95
C GLY A 310 27.70 3.61 -16.63
N GLY A 311 28.38 4.19 -17.63
CA GLY A 311 27.86 5.30 -18.44
C GLY A 311 26.79 4.90 -19.46
N GLU A 312 26.61 3.60 -19.72
CA GLU A 312 25.56 3.05 -20.59
C GLU A 312 24.30 2.65 -19.81
N LEU A 313 24.33 2.73 -18.48
CA LEU A 313 23.24 2.34 -17.59
C LEU A 313 22.64 3.58 -16.90
N VAL A 314 21.32 3.55 -16.67
CA VAL A 314 20.66 4.56 -15.85
C VAL A 314 21.14 4.42 -14.40
N THR A 315 21.80 5.46 -13.89
CA THR A 315 22.36 5.45 -12.53
C THR A 315 21.33 5.93 -11.51
N LEU A 316 21.09 5.11 -10.51
CA LEU A 316 20.19 5.33 -9.38
C LEU A 316 21.02 5.51 -8.12
N VAL A 317 20.67 6.48 -7.27
CA VAL A 317 21.43 6.82 -6.05
C VAL A 317 20.59 6.81 -4.78
N THR A 318 19.33 6.35 -4.88
CA THR A 318 18.41 6.22 -3.75
C THR A 318 17.69 4.86 -3.80
N PRO A 319 17.29 4.30 -2.64
CA PRO A 319 16.43 3.13 -2.60
C PRO A 319 15.13 3.31 -3.38
N GLU A 320 14.52 4.49 -3.30
CA GLU A 320 13.27 4.82 -3.97
C GLU A 320 13.43 4.83 -5.50
N GLY A 321 14.58 5.28 -6.01
CA GLY A 321 14.92 5.16 -7.43
C GLY A 321 15.02 3.70 -7.88
N VAL A 322 15.57 2.82 -7.04
CA VAL A 322 15.59 1.36 -7.29
C VAL A 322 14.17 0.80 -7.32
N ARG A 323 13.33 1.14 -6.33
CA ARG A 323 11.92 0.76 -6.31
C ARG A 323 11.21 1.16 -7.60
N ASP A 324 11.27 2.43 -7.97
CA ASP A 324 10.51 2.97 -9.11
C ASP A 324 10.98 2.34 -10.42
N ARG A 325 12.29 2.12 -10.59
CA ARG A 325 12.83 1.44 -11.77
C ARG A 325 12.41 -0.03 -11.85
N THR A 326 12.32 -0.72 -10.71
CA THR A 326 12.21 -2.20 -10.68
C THR A 326 10.80 -2.70 -10.45
N ARG A 327 9.82 -1.82 -10.23
CA ARG A 327 8.39 -2.17 -10.11
C ARG A 327 7.67 -2.34 -11.46
N VAL A 328 8.37 -2.12 -12.56
CA VAL A 328 7.87 -2.34 -13.92
C VAL A 328 8.80 -3.27 -14.70
N THR A 329 8.28 -4.02 -15.67
CA THR A 329 9.07 -4.84 -16.59
C THR A 329 9.74 -3.98 -17.65
N ASP A 330 10.61 -4.58 -18.48
CA ASP A 330 11.15 -3.90 -19.68
C ASP A 330 10.03 -3.44 -20.65
N GLY A 331 8.85 -4.10 -20.62
CA GLY A 331 7.67 -3.75 -21.39
C GLY A 331 6.80 -2.65 -20.76
N GLY A 332 7.13 -2.19 -19.55
CA GLY A 332 6.36 -1.20 -18.81
C GLY A 332 5.22 -1.78 -17.97
N ASP A 333 5.03 -3.10 -17.95
CA ASP A 333 4.00 -3.75 -17.15
C ASP A 333 4.34 -3.74 -15.67
N HIS A 334 3.33 -3.60 -14.80
CA HIS A 334 3.52 -3.66 -13.36
C HIS A 334 4.01 -5.05 -12.88
N ARG A 335 4.94 -5.06 -11.91
CA ARG A 335 5.49 -6.27 -11.28
C ARG A 335 4.95 -6.46 -9.86
N PRO A 336 3.78 -7.11 -9.65
CA PRO A 336 3.23 -7.31 -8.32
C PRO A 336 3.94 -8.41 -7.51
N VAL A 337 4.66 -9.31 -8.18
CA VAL A 337 5.48 -10.37 -7.58
C VAL A 337 6.92 -10.14 -8.03
N HIS A 338 7.75 -9.66 -7.13
CA HIS A 338 9.07 -9.13 -7.43
C HIS A 338 10.09 -10.23 -7.74
N THR A 339 9.80 -11.48 -7.39
CA THR A 339 10.62 -12.64 -7.74
C THR A 339 10.24 -13.32 -9.05
N LEU A 340 9.30 -12.79 -9.83
CA LEU A 340 9.15 -13.21 -11.22
C LEU A 340 10.38 -12.75 -12.02
N ARG A 341 10.84 -13.60 -12.95
CA ARG A 341 12.00 -13.38 -13.84
C ARG A 341 11.71 -12.36 -14.92
N THR A 342 11.44 -11.14 -14.46
CA THR A 342 10.95 -10.01 -15.25
C THR A 342 11.57 -8.70 -14.79
N LEU A 343 12.65 -8.78 -14.00
CA LEU A 343 13.38 -7.60 -13.55
C LEU A 343 13.94 -6.86 -14.78
N PRO A 344 13.72 -5.53 -14.90
CA PRO A 344 14.18 -4.80 -16.07
C PRO A 344 15.71 -4.67 -16.08
N ARG A 345 16.27 -4.48 -17.26
CA ARG A 345 17.70 -4.23 -17.49
C ARG A 345 18.00 -2.73 -17.64
N GLY A 346 19.27 -2.40 -17.89
CA GLY A 346 19.69 -1.04 -18.27
C GLY A 346 19.80 -0.06 -17.10
N TRP A 347 19.98 -0.56 -15.87
CA TRP A 347 20.13 0.28 -14.68
C TRP A 347 21.30 -0.19 -13.82
N ARG A 348 21.86 0.76 -13.06
CA ARG A 348 22.77 0.50 -11.94
C ARG A 348 22.36 1.35 -10.75
N ALA A 349 22.46 0.83 -9.54
CA ALA A 349 22.25 1.57 -8.32
C ALA A 349 23.53 1.64 -7.52
N VAL A 350 23.91 2.81 -7.02
CA VAL A 350 25.10 3.01 -6.20
C VAL A 350 24.65 3.51 -4.83
N LEU A 351 24.76 2.67 -3.81
CA LEU A 351 24.13 2.90 -2.50
C LEU A 351 25.10 2.63 -1.36
N ASN A 352 24.99 3.41 -0.28
CA ASN A 352 25.69 3.10 0.97
C ASN A 352 25.06 1.86 1.66
N GLU A 353 25.71 1.35 2.71
CA GLU A 353 25.22 0.17 3.45
C GLU A 353 23.85 0.39 4.12
N ALA A 354 23.56 1.60 4.61
CA ALA A 354 22.29 1.93 5.26
C ALA A 354 21.11 1.89 4.27
N ASP A 355 21.34 2.35 3.04
CA ASP A 355 20.35 2.38 1.95
C ASP A 355 20.23 1.02 1.24
N LEU A 356 21.31 0.22 1.22
CA LEU A 356 21.34 -1.09 0.58
C LEU A 356 20.20 -2.00 1.09
N ARG A 357 19.99 -2.03 2.41
CA ARG A 357 18.92 -2.83 3.02
C ARG A 357 17.56 -2.52 2.41
N ARG A 358 17.20 -1.23 2.36
CA ARG A 358 15.91 -0.78 1.83
C ARG A 358 15.79 -1.05 0.33
N ALA A 359 16.85 -0.83 -0.44
CA ALA A 359 16.86 -1.13 -1.87
C ALA A 359 16.69 -2.61 -2.17
N VAL A 360 17.33 -3.49 -1.37
CA VAL A 360 17.17 -4.95 -1.50
C VAL A 360 15.75 -5.38 -1.09
N HIS A 361 15.15 -4.75 -0.07
CA HIS A 361 13.73 -4.96 0.24
C HIS A 361 12.82 -4.55 -0.90
N TYR A 362 13.08 -3.44 -1.59
CA TYR A 362 12.31 -3.03 -2.77
C TYR A 362 12.51 -3.97 -3.96
N LEU A 363 13.72 -4.50 -4.15
CA LEU A 363 14.00 -5.47 -5.20
C LEU A 363 13.34 -6.82 -4.93
N TYR A 364 13.47 -7.33 -3.71
CA TYR A 364 13.08 -8.68 -3.33
C TYR A 364 12.54 -8.73 -1.88
N PRO A 365 11.28 -8.31 -1.67
CA PRO A 365 10.66 -8.29 -0.34
C PRO A 365 10.73 -9.64 0.38
N ALA A 366 11.16 -9.60 1.64
CA ALA A 366 11.33 -10.74 2.55
C ALA A 366 12.28 -11.86 2.09
N VAL A 367 12.96 -11.73 0.94
CA VAL A 367 13.84 -12.80 0.42
C VAL A 367 15.03 -13.05 1.33
N VAL A 368 15.63 -12.00 1.89
CA VAL A 368 16.79 -12.14 2.80
C VAL A 368 16.38 -12.89 4.06
N GLU A 369 15.29 -12.45 4.70
CA GLU A 369 14.80 -13.02 5.95
C GLU A 369 14.29 -14.44 5.80
N GLU A 370 13.52 -14.72 4.74
CA GLU A 370 13.01 -16.06 4.46
C GLU A 370 14.16 -17.02 4.10
N THR A 371 15.14 -16.57 3.35
CA THR A 371 16.32 -17.38 3.00
C THR A 371 17.16 -17.70 4.24
N TYR A 372 17.45 -16.69 5.07
CA TYR A 372 18.17 -16.91 6.32
C TYR A 372 17.44 -17.90 7.23
N ALA A 373 16.13 -17.70 7.44
CA ALA A 373 15.31 -18.61 8.23
C ALA A 373 15.29 -20.03 7.65
N HIS A 374 15.32 -20.18 6.31
CA HIS A 374 15.40 -21.49 5.65
C HIS A 374 16.74 -22.17 5.91
N SER A 375 17.86 -21.45 5.78
CA SER A 375 19.20 -21.94 6.08
C SER A 375 19.37 -22.36 7.55
N CYS A 376 18.64 -21.72 8.47
CA CYS A 376 18.60 -22.09 9.89
C CYS A 376 17.56 -23.16 10.22
N HIS A 377 16.86 -23.74 9.23
CA HIS A 377 15.74 -24.67 9.42
C HIS A 377 14.59 -24.14 10.31
N ALA A 378 14.43 -22.82 10.35
CA ALA A 378 13.42 -22.11 11.13
C ALA A 378 12.25 -21.59 10.27
N LEU A 379 12.38 -21.60 8.94
CA LEU A 379 11.33 -21.15 8.03
C LEU A 379 10.12 -22.08 8.07
N ARG A 380 8.99 -21.56 8.57
CA ARG A 380 7.70 -22.23 8.49
C ARG A 380 7.02 -21.89 7.18
N HIS A 381 6.59 -22.90 6.44
CA HIS A 381 5.78 -22.74 5.25
C HIS A 381 4.30 -22.98 5.55
N THR A 382 3.42 -22.32 4.81
CA THR A 382 1.97 -22.45 4.92
C THR A 382 1.43 -23.28 3.76
N PRO A 383 0.86 -24.47 4.01
CA PRO A 383 0.29 -25.29 2.94
C PRO A 383 -0.86 -24.58 2.22
N TRP A 384 -1.05 -24.88 0.93
CA TRP A 384 -2.12 -24.31 0.10
C TRP A 384 -3.50 -24.33 0.78
N ALA A 385 -3.88 -25.46 1.39
CA ALA A 385 -5.18 -25.60 2.03
C ALA A 385 -5.42 -24.54 3.11
N THR A 386 -4.39 -24.16 3.86
CA THR A 386 -4.46 -23.12 4.89
C THR A 386 -4.60 -21.74 4.26
N THR A 387 -3.83 -21.45 3.20
CA THR A 387 -3.97 -20.22 2.41
C THR A 387 -5.36 -20.07 1.82
N ALA A 388 -5.87 -21.12 1.18
CA ALA A 388 -7.17 -21.16 0.52
C ALA A 388 -8.32 -20.95 1.52
N ARG A 389 -8.27 -21.61 2.68
CA ARG A 389 -9.29 -21.49 3.75
C ARG A 389 -9.42 -20.07 4.29
N ARG A 390 -8.36 -19.27 4.26
CA ARG A 390 -8.45 -17.86 4.66
C ARG A 390 -9.20 -17.02 3.63
N GLN A 391 -9.25 -17.42 2.36
CA GLN A 391 -9.85 -16.59 1.31
C GLN A 391 -11.37 -16.50 1.45
N THR A 392 -11.91 -15.32 1.15
CA THR A 392 -13.32 -14.97 1.34
C THR A 392 -13.85 -14.19 0.13
N GLY A 393 -15.17 -13.95 0.09
CA GLY A 393 -15.80 -13.23 -1.02
C GLY A 393 -15.53 -13.90 -2.37
N ILE A 394 -15.15 -13.11 -3.37
CA ILE A 394 -14.85 -13.62 -4.71
C ILE A 394 -13.72 -14.66 -4.74
N TYR A 395 -12.80 -14.62 -3.76
CA TYR A 395 -11.67 -15.55 -3.65
C TYR A 395 -12.01 -16.81 -2.86
N ALA A 396 -13.16 -16.90 -2.17
CA ALA A 396 -13.57 -18.12 -1.46
C ALA A 396 -13.66 -19.34 -2.38
N LYS A 397 -13.85 -19.13 -3.69
CA LYS A 397 -13.89 -20.18 -4.71
C LYS A 397 -12.62 -21.05 -4.72
N VAL A 398 -11.45 -20.51 -4.39
CA VAL A 398 -10.19 -21.27 -4.42
C VAL A 398 -10.17 -22.42 -3.40
N GLN A 399 -11.05 -22.38 -2.39
CA GLN A 399 -11.23 -23.48 -1.44
C GLN A 399 -11.75 -24.76 -2.10
N LYS A 400 -12.38 -24.63 -3.29
CA LYS A 400 -12.90 -25.76 -4.08
C LYS A 400 -11.91 -26.27 -5.11
N ALA A 401 -10.74 -25.64 -5.26
CA ALA A 401 -9.72 -26.05 -6.22
C ALA A 401 -9.20 -27.45 -5.87
N THR A 402 -9.21 -28.36 -6.84
CA THR A 402 -8.60 -29.69 -6.68
C THR A 402 -7.06 -29.57 -6.65
N PRO A 403 -6.34 -30.51 -6.01
CA PRO A 403 -4.88 -30.50 -6.04
C PRO A 403 -4.29 -30.45 -7.45
N ALA A 404 -4.92 -31.12 -8.42
CA ALA A 404 -4.50 -31.10 -9.82
C ALA A 404 -4.64 -29.72 -10.48
N GLN A 405 -5.74 -29.02 -10.22
CA GLN A 405 -5.93 -27.64 -10.72
C GLN A 405 -4.92 -26.67 -10.11
N VAL A 406 -4.68 -26.77 -8.80
CA VAL A 406 -3.69 -25.93 -8.11
C VAL A 406 -2.30 -26.17 -8.69
N GLU A 407 -1.91 -27.43 -8.89
CA GLU A 407 -0.61 -27.76 -9.46
C GLU A 407 -0.49 -27.30 -10.91
N HIS A 408 -1.52 -27.49 -11.74
CA HIS A 408 -1.54 -27.01 -13.13
C HIS A 408 -1.32 -25.49 -13.21
N VAL A 409 -2.11 -24.72 -12.46
CA VAL A 409 -1.98 -23.25 -12.39
C VAL A 409 -0.60 -22.85 -11.86
N ALA A 410 -0.13 -23.52 -10.81
CA ALA A 410 1.16 -23.22 -10.21
C ALA A 410 2.33 -23.53 -11.16
N GLN A 411 2.25 -24.55 -12.02
CA GLN A 411 3.28 -24.79 -13.03
C GLN A 411 3.37 -23.64 -14.02
N GLU A 412 2.23 -23.12 -14.49
CA GLU A 412 2.21 -21.99 -15.42
C GLU A 412 2.70 -20.70 -14.77
N VAL A 413 2.22 -20.38 -13.58
CA VAL A 413 2.57 -19.14 -12.88
C VAL A 413 3.98 -19.19 -12.31
N CYS A 414 4.32 -20.27 -11.60
CA CYS A 414 5.55 -20.35 -10.81
C CYS A 414 6.76 -20.78 -11.65
N SER A 415 6.60 -21.31 -12.86
CA SER A 415 7.74 -21.57 -13.77
C SER A 415 8.53 -20.30 -14.12
N GLY A 416 7.85 -19.15 -14.15
CA GLY A 416 8.46 -17.82 -14.31
C GLY A 416 9.00 -17.21 -13.01
N CYS A 417 8.86 -17.88 -11.86
CA CYS A 417 9.28 -17.36 -10.55
C CYS A 417 10.65 -17.93 -10.15
N LEU A 418 11.48 -17.09 -9.51
CA LEU A 418 12.76 -17.50 -8.94
C LEU A 418 12.61 -18.39 -7.69
N ARG A 419 11.45 -18.38 -7.03
CA ARG A 419 11.27 -19.07 -5.75
C ARG A 419 10.85 -20.54 -5.90
N THR A 420 11.38 -21.39 -5.03
CA THR A 420 11.01 -22.81 -4.88
C THR A 420 9.82 -22.99 -3.93
N ARG A 421 8.77 -23.71 -4.35
CA ARG A 421 7.49 -23.85 -3.65
C ARG A 421 7.58 -24.82 -2.46
N LEU A 422 8.15 -24.36 -1.35
CA LEU A 422 8.23 -25.15 -0.12
C LEU A 422 6.83 -25.54 0.39
N TRP A 423 5.85 -24.64 0.23
CA TRP A 423 4.44 -24.92 0.57
C TRP A 423 3.81 -26.05 -0.25
N ALA A 424 4.38 -26.40 -1.41
CA ALA A 424 3.96 -27.50 -2.28
C ALA A 424 4.82 -28.77 -2.11
N GLY A 425 5.74 -28.78 -1.14
CA GLY A 425 6.62 -29.92 -0.87
C GLY A 425 7.87 -29.97 -1.75
N GLU A 426 8.16 -28.94 -2.55
CA GLU A 426 9.44 -28.84 -3.27
C GLU A 426 10.60 -28.67 -2.29
N ARG A 427 11.77 -29.22 -2.64
CA ARG A 427 12.98 -29.17 -1.80
C ARG A 427 13.94 -28.10 -2.31
N LEU A 428 14.35 -27.22 -1.41
CA LEU A 428 15.41 -26.23 -1.65
C LEU A 428 16.64 -26.58 -0.80
N THR A 429 17.67 -27.14 -1.42
CA THR A 429 18.88 -27.58 -0.71
C THR A 429 19.89 -26.44 -0.51
N PHE A 430 20.03 -25.58 -1.52
CA PHE A 430 20.99 -24.49 -1.53
C PHE A 430 20.29 -23.19 -1.88
N THR A 431 20.78 -22.11 -1.30
CA THR A 431 20.21 -20.77 -1.43
C THR A 431 21.20 -19.79 -2.04
N PHE A 432 20.81 -18.53 -2.21
CA PHE A 432 21.76 -17.49 -2.62
C PHE A 432 22.88 -17.28 -1.58
N LEU A 433 22.64 -17.59 -0.29
CA LEU A 433 23.67 -17.56 0.75
C LEU A 433 24.75 -18.65 0.54
N ASP A 434 24.40 -19.72 -0.19
CA ASP A 434 25.26 -20.82 -0.60
C ASP A 434 25.82 -20.63 -2.02
N ARG A 435 25.79 -19.39 -2.54
CA ARG A 435 26.23 -19.02 -3.90
C ARG A 435 25.38 -19.61 -5.03
N VAL A 436 24.12 -19.97 -4.77
CA VAL A 436 23.14 -20.35 -5.80
C VAL A 436 22.15 -19.20 -6.00
N PRO A 437 22.34 -18.31 -6.99
CA PRO A 437 21.60 -17.04 -7.07
C PRO A 437 20.08 -17.21 -7.11
N GLY A 438 19.60 -18.23 -7.84
CA GLY A 438 18.18 -18.57 -7.96
C GLY A 438 17.61 -19.44 -6.83
N GLY A 439 18.39 -19.74 -5.79
CA GLY A 439 17.91 -20.52 -4.64
C GLY A 439 17.16 -19.64 -3.64
N LEU A 440 15.86 -19.42 -3.87
CA LEU A 440 15.00 -18.59 -3.02
C LEU A 440 13.81 -19.42 -2.50
N PRO A 441 13.49 -19.42 -1.20
CA PRO A 441 12.33 -20.14 -0.69
C PRO A 441 11.01 -19.39 -1.00
N CYS A 442 9.95 -20.14 -1.31
CA CYS A 442 8.57 -19.66 -1.29
C CYS A 442 7.84 -20.35 -0.13
N ALA A 443 7.64 -19.61 0.97
CA ALA A 443 7.01 -20.16 2.17
C ALA A 443 5.50 -20.32 2.04
N GLU A 444 4.84 -19.61 1.12
CA GLU A 444 3.39 -19.63 0.98
C GLU A 444 2.95 -19.19 -0.42
N ALA A 445 1.86 -19.76 -0.94
CA ALA A 445 1.26 -19.35 -2.21
C ALA A 445 0.90 -17.85 -2.21
N CYS A 446 1.46 -17.09 -3.15
CA CYS A 446 1.27 -15.63 -3.24
C CYS A 446 -0.15 -15.26 -3.70
N THR A 447 -0.52 -13.99 -3.54
CA THR A 447 -1.86 -13.49 -3.91
C THR A 447 -2.12 -13.56 -5.42
N PHE A 448 -1.08 -13.47 -6.25
CA PHE A 448 -1.17 -13.65 -7.69
C PHE A 448 -1.58 -15.08 -8.05
N LEU A 449 -0.92 -16.11 -7.48
CA LEU A 449 -1.32 -17.50 -7.67
C LEU A 449 -2.74 -17.78 -7.18
N VAL A 450 -3.13 -17.20 -6.03
CA VAL A 450 -4.52 -17.30 -5.53
C VAL A 450 -5.53 -16.73 -6.52
N ALA A 451 -5.21 -15.60 -7.17
CA ALA A 451 -6.07 -14.99 -8.19
C ALA A 451 -6.18 -15.88 -9.44
N GLU A 452 -5.06 -16.43 -9.92
CA GLU A 452 -5.04 -17.31 -11.08
C GLU A 452 -5.82 -18.62 -10.83
N VAL A 453 -5.67 -19.23 -9.66
CA VAL A 453 -6.44 -20.42 -9.28
C VAL A 453 -7.95 -20.10 -9.20
N ARG A 454 -8.32 -18.89 -8.79
CA ARG A 454 -9.73 -18.46 -8.77
C ARG A 454 -10.30 -18.39 -10.19
N GLU A 455 -9.56 -17.88 -11.15
CA GLU A 455 -9.99 -17.81 -12.56
C GLU A 455 -10.09 -19.21 -13.18
N GLU A 456 -9.14 -20.10 -12.89
CA GLU A 456 -9.18 -21.51 -13.27
C GLU A 456 -10.45 -22.19 -12.77
N VAL A 457 -10.72 -22.11 -11.46
CA VAL A 457 -11.92 -22.70 -10.84
C VAL A 457 -13.21 -22.06 -11.36
N SER A 458 -13.15 -20.81 -11.84
CA SER A 458 -14.29 -20.11 -12.43
C SER A 458 -14.49 -20.46 -13.91
N GLY A 459 -13.62 -21.26 -14.53
CA GLY A 459 -13.66 -21.58 -15.96
C GLY A 459 -13.37 -20.40 -16.87
N LYS A 460 -12.69 -19.37 -16.35
CA LYS A 460 -12.41 -18.11 -17.06
C LYS A 460 -10.96 -18.01 -17.55
N ARG A 461 -10.11 -18.96 -17.17
CA ARG A 461 -8.70 -19.00 -17.56
C ARG A 461 -8.58 -19.45 -19.02
N GLY A 462 -7.87 -18.68 -19.85
CA GLY A 462 -7.73 -18.93 -21.30
C GLY A 462 -8.76 -18.25 -22.20
N ALA A 463 -9.85 -17.70 -21.65
CA ALA A 463 -10.71 -16.77 -22.39
C ALA A 463 -10.09 -15.37 -22.28
N GLY A 464 -9.19 -15.02 -23.19
CA GLY A 464 -8.48 -13.73 -23.15
C GLY A 464 -9.47 -12.57 -23.00
N HIS A 465 -9.47 -11.88 -21.85
CA HIS A 465 -10.37 -10.77 -21.57
C HIS A 465 -9.59 -9.65 -20.87
N GLY A 466 -9.64 -8.47 -21.49
CA GLY A 466 -9.47 -7.21 -20.78
C GLY A 466 -10.43 -7.18 -19.59
N HIS A 467 -9.90 -6.85 -18.43
CA HIS A 467 -10.68 -6.73 -17.21
C HIS A 467 -11.37 -5.36 -17.16
N SER A 468 -12.71 -5.37 -17.23
CA SER A 468 -13.54 -4.25 -16.79
C SER A 468 -13.90 -4.39 -15.31
N HIS A 469 -14.09 -3.21 -14.69
CA HIS A 469 -14.51 -2.88 -13.33
C HIS A 469 -13.42 -2.72 -12.29
#